data_AF-A0AA89B9W5-F1
#
_entry.id   AF-A0AA89B9W5-F1
#
_cell.length_a   1.000
_cell.length_b   1.000
_cell.length_c   1.000
_cell.angle_alpha   90.00
_cell.angle_beta   90.00
_cell.angle_gamma   90.00
#
_symmetry.space_group_name_H-M   'P 1'
#
loop_
_entity.id
_entity.type
_entity.pdbx_description
1 polymer ?
#
loop_
_entity_poly.entity_id
_entity_poly.type
_entity_poly.pdbx_seq_one_letter_code
_entity_poly.pdbx_strand_id
1 'polypeptide(L)'
;MVGRVLYRQPVLAWPASFSTTFTIMIMTDPNAAAYGDGMAFILAQDDHPSPPDSYGSFMGILDPSTQDGIVRQFAVELDTYKNGQEPDGNHIAIDTSSILKPVAEKSLDSIGINLKSGREITVRITYD
;
A
#
# COMPACT_ATOMS: atom_id res chain seq x y z
N MET A 1 8.72 -6.78 -9.83
CA MET A 1 9.64 -5.66 -9.51
C MET A 1 8.98 -4.80 -8.45
N VAL A 2 9.75 -4.07 -7.65
CA VAL A 2 9.23 -3.19 -6.58
C VAL A 2 10.00 -1.88 -6.58
N GLY A 3 9.31 -0.78 -6.28
CA GLY A 3 9.90 0.55 -6.15
C GLY A 3 9.47 1.20 -4.85
N ARG A 4 10.40 1.87 -4.17
CA ARG A 4 10.15 2.59 -2.92
C ARG A 4 10.82 3.95 -2.99
N VAL A 5 10.07 4.99 -2.62
CA VAL A 5 10.57 6.37 -2.53
C VAL A 5 10.27 6.88 -1.13
N LEU A 6 11.32 7.31 -0.45
CA LEU A 6 11.22 7.83 0.91
C LEU A 6 11.52 9.31 0.95
N TYR A 7 10.88 10.01 1.88
CA TYR A 7 11.32 11.34 2.24
C TYR A 7 12.73 11.26 2.85
N ARG A 8 13.61 12.16 2.42
CA ARG A 8 15.05 12.08 2.72
C ARG A 8 15.37 12.21 4.22
N GLN A 9 14.56 12.96 4.96
CA GLN A 9 14.79 13.20 6.38
C GLN A 9 13.88 12.29 7.20
N PRO A 10 14.41 11.58 8.21
CA PRO A 10 13.58 10.82 9.13
C PRO A 10 12.54 11.73 9.80
N VAL A 11 11.36 11.17 10.02
CA VAL A 11 10.26 11.82 10.75
C VAL A 11 9.96 11.04 12.02
N LEU A 12 9.66 11.75 13.11
CA LEU A 12 9.23 11.12 14.35
C LEU A 12 7.82 10.55 14.15
N ALA A 13 7.68 9.23 14.24
CA ALA A 13 6.39 8.55 14.09
C ALA A 13 5.56 8.53 15.38
N TRP A 14 6.20 8.72 16.55
CA TRP A 14 5.51 8.81 17.85
C TRP A 14 6.33 9.56 18.90
N PRO A 15 5.72 10.41 19.74
CA PRO A 15 4.35 10.92 19.65
C PRO A 15 4.21 11.89 18.47
N ALA A 16 3.22 11.67 17.60
CA ALA A 16 2.97 12.50 16.43
C ALA A 16 1.54 12.35 15.93
N SER A 17 0.97 13.46 15.46
CA SER A 17 -0.20 13.48 14.59
C SER A 17 0.25 13.94 13.21
N PHE A 18 -0.32 13.40 12.14
CA PHE A 18 0.08 13.77 10.78
C PHE A 18 -1.10 13.83 9.83
N SER A 19 -0.93 14.63 8.78
CA SER A 19 -1.80 14.59 7.61
C SER A 19 -0.95 14.61 6.34
N THR A 20 -1.30 13.75 5.39
CA THR A 20 -0.75 13.78 4.05
C THR A 20 -1.88 13.80 3.04
N THR A 21 -1.63 14.43 1.90
CA THR A 21 -2.54 14.44 0.75
C THR A 21 -1.70 14.30 -0.49
N PHE A 22 -2.04 13.33 -1.31
CA PHE A 22 -1.38 13.06 -2.57
C PHE A 22 -2.41 12.64 -3.62
N THR A 23 -2.04 12.82 -4.88
CA THR A 23 -2.88 12.46 -6.02
C THR A 23 -2.17 11.37 -6.80
N ILE A 24 -2.91 10.34 -7.16
CA ILE A 24 -2.42 9.21 -7.93
C ILE A 24 -3.20 9.07 -9.22
N MET A 25 -2.58 8.45 -10.21
CA MET A 25 -3.23 8.01 -11.44
C MET A 25 -2.63 6.65 -11.79
N ILE A 26 -3.42 5.58 -11.69
CA ILE A 26 -3.00 4.23 -12.07
C ILE A 26 -3.63 3.90 -13.42
N MET A 27 -2.77 3.74 -14.42
CA MET A 27 -3.17 3.39 -15.79
C MET A 27 -2.89 1.90 -16.03
N THR A 28 -3.81 1.22 -16.70
CA THR A 28 -3.62 -0.16 -17.17
C THR A 28 -3.21 -0.15 -18.64
N ASP A 29 -2.27 -1.01 -19.03
CA ASP A 29 -1.97 -1.25 -20.45
C ASP A 29 -3.08 -2.13 -21.05
N PRO A 30 -3.89 -1.68 -22.01
CA PRO A 30 -4.97 -2.49 -22.58
C PRO A 30 -4.51 -3.80 -23.24
N ASN A 31 -3.20 -3.97 -23.50
CA ASN A 31 -2.64 -5.18 -24.10
C ASN A 31 -2.05 -6.17 -23.09
N ALA A 32 -1.97 -5.82 -21.80
CA ALA A 32 -1.42 -6.74 -20.81
C ALA A 32 -2.47 -7.76 -20.34
N ALA A 33 -2.03 -8.99 -20.10
CA ALA A 33 -2.91 -10.08 -19.66
C ALA A 33 -3.40 -9.92 -18.21
N ALA A 34 -2.66 -9.17 -17.39
CA ALA A 34 -2.99 -8.86 -16.00
C ALA A 34 -2.35 -7.51 -15.61
N TYR A 35 -2.91 -6.86 -14.59
CA TYR A 35 -2.46 -5.56 -14.07
C TYR A 35 -2.40 -5.64 -12.55
N GLY A 36 -1.30 -5.19 -11.94
CA GLY A 36 -1.11 -5.25 -10.50
C GLY A 36 0.33 -4.94 -10.08
N ASP A 37 0.63 -4.93 -8.78
CA ASP A 37 -0.30 -5.27 -7.68
C ASP A 37 -0.88 -4.03 -6.98
N GLY A 38 -0.21 -2.87 -7.05
CA GLY A 38 -0.77 -1.58 -6.65
C GLY A 38 0.29 -0.65 -6.06
N MET A 39 -0.08 0.13 -5.05
CA MET A 39 0.85 1.02 -4.35
C MET A 39 0.47 1.24 -2.89
N ALA A 40 1.41 1.70 -2.07
CA ALA A 40 1.15 2.04 -0.68
C ALA A 40 1.80 3.36 -0.25
N PHE A 41 1.14 4.06 0.66
CA PHE A 41 1.79 5.08 1.50
C PHE A 41 2.37 4.38 2.73
N ILE A 42 3.64 4.62 3.06
CA ILE A 42 4.32 3.92 4.16
C ILE A 42 4.93 4.89 5.18
N LEU A 43 4.91 4.50 6.44
CA LEU A 43 5.86 4.93 7.47
C LEU A 43 6.76 3.74 7.77
N ALA A 44 7.98 3.81 7.26
CA ALA A 44 8.96 2.73 7.42
C ALA A 44 9.88 2.98 8.61
N GLN A 45 10.43 1.90 9.15
CA GLN A 45 11.31 1.92 10.33
C GLN A 45 12.69 2.57 10.05
N ASP A 46 13.14 2.57 8.81
CA ASP A 46 14.46 3.03 8.36
C ASP A 46 14.42 3.50 6.88
N ASP A 47 15.57 3.95 6.37
CA ASP A 47 15.77 4.36 4.98
C ASP A 47 16.37 3.26 4.09
N HIS A 48 16.41 2.02 4.57
CA HIS A 48 16.89 0.90 3.79
C HIS A 48 15.91 0.58 2.63
N PRO A 49 16.39 -0.13 1.58
CA PRO A 49 15.53 -0.65 0.53
C PRO A 49 14.36 -1.48 1.09
N SER A 50 13.31 -1.65 0.29
CA SER A 50 12.23 -2.58 0.63
C SER A 50 12.78 -3.97 0.96
N PRO A 51 12.09 -4.72 1.85
CA PRO A 51 12.56 -6.05 2.22
C PRO A 51 12.78 -6.97 1.01
N PRO A 52 13.71 -7.93 1.07
CA PRO A 52 13.92 -8.88 -0.02
C PRO A 52 12.62 -9.61 -0.38
N ASP A 53 12.37 -9.87 -1.67
CA ASP A 53 11.17 -10.58 -2.13
C ASP A 53 9.81 -9.92 -1.77
N SER A 54 9.83 -8.63 -1.45
CA SER A 54 8.62 -7.81 -1.19
C SER A 54 7.84 -7.39 -2.44
N TYR A 55 8.01 -8.08 -3.57
CA TYR A 55 7.29 -7.77 -4.81
C TYR A 55 5.87 -8.36 -4.82
N GLY A 56 5.06 -7.93 -5.78
CA GLY A 56 3.70 -8.44 -5.95
C GLY A 56 2.78 -7.99 -4.82
N SER A 57 1.98 -8.92 -4.29
CA SER A 57 1.07 -8.76 -3.14
C SER A 57 1.72 -8.19 -1.87
N PHE A 58 3.05 -8.09 -1.82
CA PHE A 58 3.76 -7.53 -0.68
C PHE A 58 4.02 -6.03 -0.79
N MET A 59 3.77 -5.43 -1.96
CA MET A 59 3.85 -3.99 -2.27
C MET A 59 5.13 -3.24 -1.85
N GLY A 60 6.21 -3.94 -1.54
CA GLY A 60 7.42 -3.34 -0.96
C GLY A 60 7.32 -2.98 0.51
N ILE A 61 6.24 -3.40 1.19
CA ILE A 61 5.98 -3.15 2.61
C ILE A 61 6.61 -4.26 3.46
N LEU A 62 6.24 -5.52 3.25
CA LEU A 62 6.74 -6.69 3.98
C LEU A 62 7.32 -7.73 3.01
N ASP A 63 7.81 -8.84 3.53
CA ASP A 63 8.18 -10.02 2.74
C ASP A 63 7.67 -11.30 3.44
N PRO A 64 7.72 -12.48 2.77
CA PRO A 64 7.22 -13.72 3.36
C PRO A 64 7.82 -14.09 4.72
N SER A 65 9.05 -13.66 5.01
CA SER A 65 9.78 -13.94 6.25
C SER A 65 9.56 -12.89 7.36
N THR A 66 9.05 -11.70 7.01
CA THR A 66 8.81 -10.60 7.97
C THR A 66 7.35 -10.47 8.41
N GLN A 67 6.43 -11.21 7.77
CA GLN A 67 5.03 -11.35 8.20
C GLN A 67 4.96 -11.83 9.67
N ASP A 68 4.13 -11.16 10.47
CA ASP A 68 3.96 -11.37 11.91
C ASP A 68 5.28 -11.24 12.73
N GLY A 69 6.30 -10.60 12.15
CA GLY A 69 7.65 -10.49 12.68
C GLY A 69 7.98 -9.19 13.42
N ILE A 70 9.29 -8.89 13.47
CA ILE A 70 9.83 -7.70 14.16
C ILE A 70 9.70 -6.43 13.31
N VAL A 71 9.75 -6.57 11.98
CA VAL A 71 9.55 -5.45 11.06
C VAL A 71 8.11 -4.99 11.18
N ARG A 72 7.93 -3.73 11.59
CA ARG A 72 6.62 -3.09 11.74
C ARG A 72 6.64 -1.83 10.93
N GLN A 73 5.95 -1.85 9.81
CA GLN A 73 5.78 -0.69 8.96
C GLN A 73 4.30 -0.37 8.94
N PHE A 74 3.95 0.90 9.13
CA PHE A 74 2.57 1.31 8.90
C PHE A 74 2.42 1.54 7.40
N ALA A 75 1.39 0.96 6.80
CA ALA A 75 1.05 1.21 5.41
C ALA A 75 -0.44 1.48 5.24
N VAL A 76 -0.75 2.36 4.28
CA VAL A 76 -2.07 2.45 3.67
C VAL A 76 -1.93 1.94 2.25
N GLU A 77 -2.40 0.73 2.02
CA GLU A 77 -2.37 0.02 0.74
C GLU A 77 -3.53 0.49 -0.16
N LEU A 78 -3.23 0.67 -1.45
CA LEU A 78 -4.19 0.90 -2.52
C LEU A 78 -4.04 -0.27 -3.50
N ASP A 79 -4.73 -1.37 -3.18
CA ASP A 79 -4.63 -2.64 -3.88
C ASP A 79 -5.38 -2.60 -5.21
N THR A 80 -4.73 -3.11 -6.25
CA THR A 80 -5.28 -3.18 -7.60
C THR A 80 -5.37 -4.59 -8.15
N TYR A 81 -5.05 -5.62 -7.36
CA TYR A 81 -5.01 -6.99 -7.81
C TYR A 81 -5.35 -7.96 -6.69
N LYS A 82 -6.40 -8.77 -6.91
CA LYS A 82 -6.84 -9.74 -5.91
C LYS A 82 -5.83 -10.88 -5.75
N ASN A 83 -5.15 -10.93 -4.61
CA ASN A 83 -4.37 -12.06 -4.15
C ASN A 83 -5.14 -12.87 -3.08
N GLY A 84 -5.06 -14.20 -3.17
CA GLY A 84 -5.53 -15.10 -2.11
C GLY A 84 -6.99 -14.92 -1.70
N GLN A 85 -7.20 -14.47 -0.46
CA GLN A 85 -8.53 -14.34 0.19
C GLN A 85 -9.01 -12.89 0.27
N GLU A 86 -8.33 -11.94 -0.37
CA GLU A 86 -8.75 -10.54 -0.41
C GLU A 86 -10.18 -10.38 -0.97
N PRO A 87 -10.91 -9.32 -0.54
CA PRO A 87 -12.29 -9.12 -0.95
C PRO A 87 -12.42 -9.02 -2.47
N ASP A 88 -11.59 -8.19 -3.10
CA ASP A 88 -11.53 -7.92 -4.53
C ASP A 88 -10.14 -7.39 -4.91
N GLY A 89 -9.94 -7.02 -6.18
CA GLY A 89 -8.69 -6.40 -6.64
C GLY A 89 -8.82 -4.89 -6.78
N ASN A 90 -9.59 -4.23 -5.92
CA ASN A 90 -9.79 -2.78 -5.91
C ASN A 90 -10.20 -2.33 -4.50
N HIS A 91 -9.27 -2.43 -3.55
CA HIS A 91 -9.53 -2.15 -2.14
C HIS A 91 -8.46 -1.26 -1.51
N ILE A 92 -8.75 -0.79 -0.31
CA ILE A 92 -7.81 -0.07 0.56
C ILE A 92 -7.63 -0.87 1.85
N ALA A 93 -6.39 -0.96 2.34
CA ALA A 93 -6.07 -1.65 3.59
C ALA A 93 -5.12 -0.82 4.47
N ILE A 94 -5.15 -1.10 5.78
CA ILE A 94 -4.18 -0.59 6.75
C ILE A 94 -3.33 -1.76 7.23
N ASP A 95 -2.07 -1.79 6.82
CA ASP A 95 -1.14 -2.86 7.18
C ASP A 95 -0.16 -2.41 8.25
N THR A 96 0.24 -3.36 9.08
CA THR A 96 1.22 -3.11 10.15
C THR A 96 2.28 -4.21 10.22
N SER A 97 1.87 -5.42 10.58
CA SER A 97 2.74 -6.60 10.66
C SER A 97 2.36 -7.70 9.68
N SER A 98 1.21 -7.58 9.01
CA SER A 98 0.74 -8.55 8.04
C SER A 98 -0.11 -7.86 6.98
N ILE A 99 0.13 -8.22 5.72
CA ILE A 99 -0.73 -7.86 4.56
C ILE A 99 -1.87 -8.87 4.43
N LEU A 100 -1.69 -10.11 4.92
CA LEU A 100 -2.75 -11.13 4.90
C LEU A 100 -3.81 -10.91 5.99
N LYS A 101 -3.48 -10.11 7.00
CA LYS A 101 -4.34 -9.77 8.14
C LYS A 101 -4.24 -8.28 8.41
N PRO A 102 -4.77 -7.43 7.51
CA PRO A 102 -4.74 -6.00 7.70
C PRO A 102 -5.53 -5.61 8.95
N VAL A 103 -5.18 -4.46 9.54
CA VAL A 103 -5.92 -3.88 10.67
C VAL A 103 -7.34 -3.50 10.25
N ALA A 104 -7.49 -3.04 9.01
CA ALA A 104 -8.77 -2.76 8.37
C ALA A 104 -8.60 -2.90 6.86
N GLU A 105 -9.63 -3.40 6.18
CA GLU A 105 -9.70 -3.49 4.72
C GLU A 105 -11.08 -3.05 4.25
N LYS A 106 -11.16 -2.47 3.04
CA LYS A 106 -12.44 -2.11 2.43
C LYS A 106 -12.37 -2.06 0.91
N SER A 107 -13.31 -2.76 0.28
CA SER A 107 -13.60 -2.63 -1.15
C SER A 107 -13.98 -1.20 -1.54
N LEU A 108 -13.32 -0.67 -2.57
CA LEU A 108 -13.65 0.63 -3.16
C LEU A 108 -14.80 0.54 -4.17
N ASP A 109 -15.11 -0.65 -4.69
CA ASP A 109 -16.24 -0.89 -5.58
C ASP A 109 -17.57 -0.47 -4.92
N SER A 110 -17.68 -0.71 -3.60
CA SER A 110 -18.86 -0.35 -2.80
C SER A 110 -19.20 1.15 -2.79
N ILE A 111 -18.23 2.00 -3.13
CA ILE A 111 -18.36 3.46 -3.17
C ILE A 111 -18.09 4.05 -4.56
N GLY A 112 -17.97 3.20 -5.59
CA GLY A 112 -17.82 3.62 -6.98
C GLY A 112 -16.44 4.21 -7.34
N ILE A 113 -15.40 3.95 -6.54
CA ILE A 113 -14.03 4.35 -6.84
C ILE A 113 -13.31 3.17 -7.48
N ASN A 114 -12.71 3.38 -8.66
CA ASN A 114 -11.86 2.40 -9.32
C ASN A 114 -10.43 2.96 -9.44
N LEU A 115 -9.50 2.35 -8.70
CA LEU A 115 -8.10 2.76 -8.67
C LEU A 115 -7.45 2.70 -10.06
N LYS A 116 -7.83 1.70 -10.86
CA LYS A 116 -7.32 1.45 -12.21
C LYS A 116 -8.03 2.25 -13.31
N SER A 117 -8.84 3.24 -12.96
CA SER A 117 -9.65 3.99 -13.93
C SER A 117 -8.86 4.91 -14.85
N GLY A 118 -7.55 5.12 -14.61
CA GLY A 118 -6.75 6.13 -15.30
C GLY A 118 -7.15 7.57 -14.97
N ARG A 119 -8.04 7.78 -13.99
CA ARG A 119 -8.39 9.10 -13.49
C ARG A 119 -7.48 9.49 -12.33
N GLU A 120 -7.36 10.79 -12.12
CA GLU A 120 -6.74 11.31 -10.90
C GLU A 120 -7.61 10.98 -9.69
N ILE A 121 -7.00 10.40 -8.66
CA ILE A 121 -7.63 10.09 -7.38
C ILE A 121 -6.81 10.78 -6.29
N THR A 122 -7.45 11.69 -5.56
CA THR A 122 -6.83 12.34 -4.40
C THR A 122 -7.09 11.52 -3.15
N VAL A 123 -6.01 11.12 -2.49
CA VAL A 123 -6.03 10.37 -1.22
C VAL A 123 -5.60 11.32 -0.11
N ARG A 124 -6.38 11.34 0.97
CA ARG A 124 -6.05 12.08 2.19
C ARG A 124 -5.99 11.09 3.35
N ILE A 125 -4.86 11.12 4.06
CA ILE A 125 -4.63 10.32 5.27
C ILE A 125 -4.45 11.30 6.44
N THR A 126 -5.12 11.02 7.55
CA THR A 126 -5.02 11.77 8.80
C THR A 126 -4.90 10.80 9.95
N TYR A 127 -3.95 11.05 10.86
CA TYR A 127 -3.74 10.30 12.09
C TYR A 127 -3.58 11.31 13.24
N ASP A 128 -4.34 11.11 14.30
CA ASP A 128 -4.39 11.98 15.48
C ASP A 128 -3.76 11.31 16.70
#